data_AF-A0A521I387-F1
#
_entry.id   AF-A0A521I387-F1
#
_cell.length_a   1.000
_cell.length_b   1.000
_cell.length_c   1.000
_cell.angle_alpha   90.00
_cell.angle_beta   90.00
_cell.angle_gamma   90.00
#
_symmetry.space_group_name_H-M   'P 1'
#
loop_
_entity.id
_entity.type
_entity.pdbx_description
1 polymer ?
#
loop_
_entity_poly.entity_id
_entity_poly.type
_entity_poly.pdbx_seq_one_letter_code
_entity_poly.pdbx_strand_id
1 'polypeptide(L)'
;MSKEKGFLVVLKSSEQIQHSYNPKYRGLYRTRPFYIEEYEKELNDPYFAGKYTDDHGLIPNLPFAAQVLAELVRMDDHASFEIIYVKDWEGASTLEDSSGFRFLGFDVACYSPFWSIVADSPNPEDPEVRAFLTKLNEYGLFSSGEEAESYREAYLNLYPNKQELILRIWEVYLV
;
A
#
# COMPACT_ATOMS: atom_id res chain seq x y z
N MET A 1 -15.51 9.03 -9.80
CA MET A 1 -14.48 10.10 -9.79
C MET A 1 -13.47 9.73 -10.89
N SER A 2 -12.34 10.40 -11.09
CA SER A 2 -11.34 9.85 -12.01
C SER A 2 -10.71 8.63 -11.34
N LYS A 3 -10.67 7.49 -12.03
CA LYS A 3 -10.00 6.28 -11.53
C LYS A 3 -8.51 6.54 -11.45
N GLU A 4 -7.99 6.66 -10.22
CA GLU A 4 -6.55 6.73 -9.97
C GLU A 4 -5.95 5.34 -10.14
N LYS A 5 -4.86 5.26 -10.91
CA LYS A 5 -4.15 4.01 -11.19
C LYS A 5 -2.71 4.28 -11.55
N GLY A 6 -1.82 3.37 -11.19
CA GLY A 6 -0.41 3.50 -11.48
C GLY A 6 0.41 2.42 -10.80
N PHE A 7 1.71 2.65 -10.75
CA PHE A 7 2.70 1.74 -10.21
C PHE A 7 3.27 2.28 -8.91
N LEU A 8 3.69 1.36 -8.05
CA LEU A 8 4.47 1.64 -6.86
C LEU A 8 5.64 0.66 -6.80
N VAL A 9 6.74 1.12 -6.21
CA VAL A 9 7.86 0.29 -5.78
C VAL A 9 7.75 0.20 -4.27
N VAL A 10 7.41 -0.99 -3.77
CA VAL A 10 7.11 -1.25 -2.37
C VAL A 10 8.10 -2.23 -1.77
N LEU A 11 8.15 -2.27 -0.45
CA LEU A 11 8.95 -3.25 0.28
C LEU A 11 8.21 -4.60 0.29
N LYS A 12 8.82 -5.63 -0.28
CA LYS A 12 8.27 -6.99 -0.36
C LYS A 12 8.24 -7.69 1.00
N SER A 13 9.32 -7.50 1.77
CA SER A 13 9.47 -8.03 3.12
C SER A 13 10.60 -7.29 3.79
N SER A 14 10.30 -6.55 4.85
CA SER A 14 11.33 -6.14 5.81
C SER A 14 11.26 -7.07 7.02
N GLU A 15 12.35 -7.22 7.77
CA GLU A 15 12.32 -7.89 9.08
C GLU A 15 11.18 -7.35 9.95
N GLN A 16 10.82 -6.09 9.76
CA GLN A 16 9.74 -5.47 10.52
C GLN A 16 8.34 -5.85 10.08
N ILE A 17 8.08 -5.96 8.77
CA ILE A 17 6.84 -6.57 8.32
C ILE A 17 6.75 -7.96 8.93
N GLN A 18 7.84 -8.75 8.91
CA GLN A 18 7.88 -10.09 9.51
C GLN A 18 7.62 -10.09 11.03
N HIS A 19 7.93 -9.01 11.74
CA HIS A 19 7.65 -8.84 13.17
C HIS A 19 6.37 -8.04 13.48
N SER A 20 5.66 -7.56 12.44
CA SER A 20 4.38 -6.88 12.59
C SER A 20 3.27 -7.90 12.88
N TYR A 21 2.09 -7.39 13.25
CA TYR A 21 0.91 -8.23 13.43
C TYR A 21 0.34 -8.76 12.09
N ASN A 22 0.80 -8.24 10.94
CA ASN A 22 0.45 -8.70 9.60
C ASN A 22 1.72 -9.07 8.79
N PRO A 23 2.39 -10.18 9.13
CA PRO A 23 3.71 -10.52 8.56
C PRO A 23 3.69 -10.98 7.12
N LYS A 24 2.50 -11.21 6.56
CA LYS A 24 2.30 -11.60 5.16
C LYS A 24 2.03 -10.40 4.25
N TYR A 25 1.91 -9.20 4.81
CA TYR A 25 1.45 -8.01 4.11
C TYR A 25 2.28 -7.70 2.86
N ARG A 26 1.60 -7.51 1.72
CA ARG A 26 2.18 -7.14 0.43
C ARG A 26 1.42 -6.02 -0.30
N GLY A 27 0.79 -5.13 0.45
CA GLY A 27 0.06 -3.98 -0.10
C GLY A 27 0.95 -2.77 -0.37
N LEU A 28 0.39 -1.58 -0.18
CA LEU A 28 0.99 -0.28 -0.49
C LEU A 28 2.10 0.18 0.50
N TYR A 29 2.74 -0.73 1.25
CA TYR A 29 3.76 -0.36 2.25
C TYR A 29 5.08 0.03 1.60
N ARG A 30 5.26 1.33 1.43
CA ARG A 30 6.44 1.92 0.79
C ARG A 30 7.58 2.19 1.78
N THR A 31 7.27 2.54 3.03
CA THR A 31 8.25 3.11 3.95
C THR A 31 8.34 2.41 5.28
N ARG A 32 9.58 2.10 5.70
CA ARG A 32 9.84 1.61 7.05
C ARG A 32 9.74 2.76 8.06
N PRO A 33 9.19 2.56 9.28
CA PRO A 33 8.95 3.64 10.24
C PRO A 33 10.19 4.43 10.70
N PHE A 34 11.40 3.84 10.71
CA PHE A 34 12.67 4.49 11.16
C PHE A 34 13.45 5.10 10.00
N TYR A 35 13.08 4.82 8.75
CA TYR A 35 13.64 5.58 7.63
C TYR A 35 13.05 6.98 7.57
N ILE A 36 11.97 7.31 8.30
CA ILE A 36 11.44 8.69 8.41
C ILE A 36 12.55 9.68 8.80
N GLU A 37 13.43 9.32 9.73
CA GLU A 37 14.56 10.18 10.14
C GLU A 37 15.67 10.28 9.07
N GLU A 38 15.86 9.23 8.26
CA GLU A 38 16.80 9.26 7.13
C GLU A 38 16.22 10.00 5.92
N TYR A 39 14.89 9.95 5.72
CA TYR A 39 14.15 10.74 4.75
C TYR A 39 14.21 12.24 5.08
N GLU A 40 14.19 12.60 6.36
CA GLU A 40 14.42 13.98 6.80
C GLU A 40 15.86 14.48 6.55
N LYS A 41 16.82 13.58 6.29
CA LYS A 41 18.26 13.87 6.15
C LYS A 41 18.78 13.88 4.70
N GLU A 42 17.97 14.33 3.74
CA GLU A 42 18.37 14.50 2.33
C GLU A 42 18.59 13.19 1.54
N LEU A 43 17.91 12.10 1.90
CA LEU A 43 17.83 10.94 1.01
C LEU A 43 17.16 11.38 -0.31
N ASN A 44 17.84 11.20 -1.45
CA ASN A 44 17.31 11.55 -2.77
C ASN A 44 16.29 10.50 -3.24
N ASP A 45 15.25 10.26 -2.43
CA ASP A 45 14.17 9.34 -2.74
C ASP A 45 13.38 9.88 -3.94
N PRO A 46 13.25 9.10 -5.03
CA PRO A 46 12.57 9.54 -6.23
C PRO A 46 11.08 9.93 -6.04
N TYR A 47 10.43 9.43 -4.98
CA TYR A 47 9.05 9.82 -4.61
C TYR A 47 8.99 11.19 -3.94
N PHE A 48 9.90 11.48 -3.00
CA PHE A 48 9.93 12.79 -2.32
C PHE A 48 10.41 13.90 -3.26
N ALA A 49 11.29 13.56 -4.20
CA ALA A 49 11.70 14.48 -5.26
C ALA A 49 10.58 14.72 -6.30
N GLY A 50 9.46 13.98 -6.25
CA GLY A 50 8.40 14.03 -7.26
C GLY A 50 8.88 13.71 -8.67
N LYS A 51 10.02 13.03 -8.80
CA LYS A 51 10.77 12.90 -10.06
C LYS A 51 10.04 12.01 -11.08
N TYR A 52 9.35 10.98 -10.57
CA TYR A 52 8.67 9.96 -11.39
C TYR A 52 7.20 9.78 -11.03
N THR A 53 6.69 10.50 -10.04
CA THR A 53 5.31 10.35 -9.56
C THR A 53 4.40 11.42 -10.14
N ASP A 54 3.12 11.10 -10.27
CA ASP A 54 2.06 12.07 -10.55
C ASP A 54 1.63 12.83 -9.28
N ASP A 55 0.61 13.69 -9.42
CA ASP A 55 0.04 14.49 -8.32
C ASP A 55 -0.60 13.64 -7.21
N HIS A 56 -0.79 12.34 -7.44
CA HIS A 56 -1.31 11.37 -6.49
C HIS A 56 -0.20 10.55 -5.82
N GLY A 57 1.07 10.74 -6.22
CA GLY A 57 2.22 9.98 -5.75
C GLY A 57 2.34 8.58 -6.37
N LEU A 58 1.63 8.32 -7.47
CA LEU A 58 1.72 7.09 -8.24
C LEU A 58 2.72 7.26 -9.38
N ILE A 59 3.43 6.19 -9.72
CA ILE A 59 4.29 6.19 -10.90
C ILE A 59 3.43 5.84 -12.11
N PRO A 60 3.36 6.67 -13.16
CA PRO A 60 2.35 6.52 -14.21
C PRO A 60 2.59 5.33 -15.15
N ASN A 61 3.82 4.81 -15.22
CA ASN A 61 4.17 3.73 -16.14
C ASN A 61 5.30 2.82 -15.62
N LEU A 62 5.32 1.57 -16.10
CA LEU A 62 6.28 0.55 -15.70
C LEU A 62 7.74 0.92 -15.99
N PRO A 63 8.12 1.54 -17.13
CA PRO A 63 9.49 2.00 -17.35
C PRO A 63 10.01 2.95 -16.27
N PHE A 64 9.18 3.89 -15.79
CA PHE A 64 9.56 4.76 -14.68
C PHE A 64 9.64 3.98 -13.36
N ALA A 65 8.73 3.03 -13.12
CA ALA A 65 8.80 2.20 -11.91
C ALA A 65 10.07 1.34 -11.87
N ALA A 66 10.53 0.84 -13.02
CA ALA A 66 11.80 0.13 -13.14
C ALA A 66 13.01 1.04 -12.88
N GLN A 67 12.96 2.32 -13.28
CA GLN A 67 14.00 3.30 -12.95
C GLN A 67 14.03 3.60 -11.45
N VAL A 68 12.86 3.78 -10.83
CA VAL A 68 12.74 3.98 -9.38
C VAL A 68 13.29 2.77 -8.61
N LEU A 69 12.92 1.55 -9.02
CA LEU A 69 13.47 0.33 -8.43
C LEU A 69 15.01 0.31 -8.55
N ALA A 70 15.56 0.61 -9.73
CA ALA A 70 17.00 0.63 -9.93
C ALA A 70 17.72 1.70 -9.10
N GLU A 71 17.08 2.84 -8.82
CA GLU A 71 17.61 3.88 -7.93
C GLU A 71 17.55 3.42 -6.46
N LEU A 72 16.41 2.90 -5.99
CA LEU A 72 16.24 2.43 -4.60
C LEU A 72 17.15 1.24 -4.25
N VAL A 73 17.33 0.32 -5.18
CA VAL A 73 18.22 -0.85 -5.01
C VAL A 73 19.71 -0.48 -4.98
N ARG A 74 20.10 0.71 -5.45
CA ARG A 74 21.48 1.18 -5.22
C ARG A 74 21.69 1.63 -3.78
N MET A 75 20.61 1.89 -3.05
CA MET A 75 20.62 2.44 -1.70
C MET A 75 20.43 1.34 -0.65
N ASP A 76 19.75 0.23 -0.99
CA ASP A 76 19.45 -0.90 -0.11
C ASP A 76 19.39 -2.21 -0.94
N ASP A 77 19.23 -3.39 -0.33
CA ASP A 77 19.29 -4.69 -1.00
C ASP A 77 18.19 -4.88 -2.07
N HIS A 78 18.60 -5.34 -3.26
CA HIS A 78 17.72 -5.62 -4.40
C HIS A 78 16.56 -6.54 -4.03
N ALA A 79 16.79 -7.52 -3.16
CA ALA A 79 15.76 -8.50 -2.80
C ALA A 79 14.61 -7.91 -1.97
N SER A 80 14.76 -6.68 -1.46
CA SER A 80 13.80 -6.05 -0.54
C SER A 80 12.63 -5.36 -1.22
N PHE A 81 12.73 -5.07 -2.53
CA PHE A 81 11.72 -4.26 -3.25
C PHE A 81 11.03 -5.04 -4.38
N GLU A 82 9.77 -4.73 -4.62
CA GLU A 82 9.02 -5.21 -5.78
C GLU A 82 8.15 -4.09 -6.37
N ILE A 83 7.80 -4.22 -7.65
CA ILE A 83 6.89 -3.31 -8.32
C ILE A 83 5.48 -3.90 -8.21
N ILE A 84 4.54 -3.10 -7.72
CA ILE A 84 3.12 -3.40 -7.76
C ILE A 84 2.40 -2.40 -8.66
N TYR A 85 1.29 -2.84 -9.22
CA TYR A 85 0.32 -1.99 -9.88
C TYR A 85 -0.90 -1.84 -8.97
N VAL A 86 -1.41 -0.62 -8.84
CA VAL A 86 -2.55 -0.31 -7.98
C VAL A 86 -3.61 0.49 -8.73
N LYS A 87 -4.86 0.31 -8.34
CA LYS A 87 -6.01 1.03 -8.89
C LYS A 87 -7.06 1.28 -7.80
N ASP A 88 -7.62 2.48 -7.77
CA ASP A 88 -8.68 2.83 -6.82
C ASP A 88 -9.95 1.99 -7.07
N TRP A 89 -10.53 1.48 -5.99
CA TRP A 89 -11.71 0.63 -6.02
C TRP A 89 -12.99 1.47 -5.86
N GLU A 90 -13.75 1.60 -6.94
CA GLU A 90 -15.03 2.33 -6.97
C GLU A 90 -16.26 1.40 -6.82
N GLY A 91 -16.15 0.30 -6.08
CA GLY A 91 -17.25 -0.63 -5.81
C GLY A 91 -17.28 -1.85 -6.73
N ALA A 92 -17.79 -1.72 -7.96
CA ALA A 92 -17.80 -2.85 -8.89
C ALA A 92 -16.41 -3.00 -9.54
N SER A 93 -15.62 -3.96 -9.07
CA SER A 93 -14.32 -4.26 -9.68
C SER A 93 -14.53 -4.82 -11.08
N THR A 94 -14.34 -3.98 -12.10
CA THR A 94 -14.10 -4.48 -13.45
C THR A 94 -12.61 -4.84 -13.53
N LEU A 95 -12.31 -6.13 -13.52
CA LEU A 95 -10.99 -6.73 -13.78
C LEU A 95 -10.45 -6.41 -15.19
N GLU A 96 -11.05 -5.47 -15.91
CA GLU A 96 -10.87 -5.27 -17.36
C GLU A 96 -9.55 -4.63 -17.77
N ASP A 97 -8.68 -4.20 -16.83
CA ASP A 97 -7.56 -3.29 -17.16
C ASP A 97 -6.17 -3.76 -16.68
N SER A 98 -6.00 -5.04 -16.32
CA SER A 98 -4.73 -5.59 -15.79
C SER A 98 -4.28 -6.87 -16.50
N SER A 99 -4.44 -6.96 -17.83
CA SER A 99 -3.99 -8.14 -18.59
C SER A 99 -2.48 -8.36 -18.40
N GLY A 100 -2.10 -9.41 -17.68
CA GLY A 100 -0.70 -9.79 -17.44
C GLY A 100 -0.23 -9.61 -15.99
N PHE A 101 -0.94 -8.86 -15.15
CA PHE A 101 -0.60 -8.71 -13.73
C PHE A 101 -1.39 -9.69 -12.86
N ARG A 102 -0.76 -10.18 -11.79
CA ARG A 102 -1.40 -11.09 -10.84
C ARG A 102 -2.11 -10.31 -9.76
N PHE A 103 -3.43 -10.43 -9.69
CA PHE A 103 -4.21 -9.85 -8.60
C PHE A 103 -3.82 -10.45 -7.24
N LEU A 104 -3.55 -9.58 -6.26
CA LEU A 104 -3.17 -9.96 -4.89
C LEU A 104 -4.30 -9.75 -3.88
N GLY A 105 -5.15 -8.73 -4.06
CA GLY A 105 -6.21 -8.41 -3.11
C GLY A 105 -6.51 -6.92 -3.03
N PHE A 106 -7.19 -6.53 -1.96
CA PHE A 106 -7.56 -5.15 -1.66
C PHE A 106 -6.85 -4.65 -0.40
N ASP A 107 -6.34 -3.43 -0.45
CA ASP A 107 -5.72 -2.73 0.67
C ASP A 107 -6.51 -1.47 1.01
N VAL A 108 -6.40 -0.99 2.26
CA VAL A 108 -6.99 0.28 2.70
C VAL A 108 -5.86 1.20 3.14
N ALA A 109 -5.71 2.32 2.45
CA ALA A 109 -4.60 3.24 2.66
C ALA A 109 -5.04 4.70 2.59
N CYS A 110 -4.22 5.58 3.16
CA CYS A 110 -4.42 7.02 3.15
C CYS A 110 -3.12 7.77 2.88
N TYR A 111 -3.23 9.07 2.59
CA TYR A 111 -2.11 9.95 2.23
C TYR A 111 -1.34 9.53 0.97
N SER A 112 -0.42 10.40 0.57
CA SER A 112 0.59 10.14 -0.44
C SER A 112 1.96 10.58 0.12
N PRO A 113 3.02 9.75 0.01
CA PRO A 113 3.03 8.37 -0.47
C PRO A 113 2.44 7.41 0.58
N PHE A 114 1.54 6.52 0.13
CA PHE A 114 0.53 5.78 0.88
C PHE A 114 0.93 5.19 2.25
N TRP A 115 0.05 5.38 3.24
CA TRP A 115 0.05 4.73 4.55
C TRP A 115 -1.08 3.70 4.61
N SER A 116 -0.74 2.40 4.63
CA SER A 116 -1.74 1.34 4.79
C SER A 116 -2.13 1.15 6.25
N ILE A 117 -3.43 1.34 6.52
CA ILE A 117 -3.99 1.08 7.84
C ILE A 117 -4.19 -0.42 8.11
N VAL A 118 -4.06 -1.26 7.09
CA VAL A 118 -4.04 -2.72 7.23
C VAL A 118 -2.69 -3.20 7.77
N ALA A 119 -1.59 -2.52 7.42
CA ALA A 119 -0.23 -2.79 7.90
C ALA A 119 0.11 -2.11 9.24
N ASP A 120 -0.44 -0.91 9.52
CA ASP A 120 -0.15 -0.10 10.72
C ASP A 120 -1.38 0.20 11.60
N SER A 121 -2.35 -0.70 11.62
CA SER A 121 -3.52 -0.68 12.50
C SER A 121 -3.11 -0.31 13.94
N PRO A 122 -3.69 0.77 14.49
CA PRO A 122 -3.23 1.37 15.73
C PRO A 122 -3.48 0.51 16.98
N ASN A 123 -4.27 -0.57 16.86
CA ASN A 123 -4.49 -1.52 17.95
C ASN A 123 -4.89 -2.91 17.39
N PRO A 124 -3.92 -3.79 17.03
CA PRO A 124 -4.22 -5.12 16.51
C PRO A 124 -4.89 -6.05 17.55
N GLU A 125 -4.82 -5.71 18.83
CA GLU A 125 -5.46 -6.45 19.92
C GLU A 125 -6.94 -6.08 20.12
N ASP A 126 -7.41 -5.01 19.47
CA ASP A 126 -8.83 -4.68 19.47
C ASP A 126 -9.64 -5.82 18.83
N PRO A 127 -10.70 -6.34 19.48
CA PRO A 127 -11.44 -7.50 18.97
C PRO A 127 -12.06 -7.28 17.58
N GLU A 128 -12.52 -6.08 17.27
CA GLU A 128 -13.11 -5.76 15.97
C GLU A 128 -12.03 -5.74 14.89
N VAL A 129 -10.90 -5.06 15.16
CA VAL A 129 -9.74 -5.04 14.27
C VAL A 129 -9.23 -6.46 14.01
N ARG A 130 -9.05 -7.25 15.07
CA ARG A 130 -8.54 -8.62 14.99
C ARG A 130 -9.46 -9.51 14.16
N ALA A 131 -10.78 -9.33 14.25
CA ALA A 131 -11.73 -10.08 13.43
C ALA A 131 -11.53 -9.83 11.93
N PHE A 132 -11.17 -8.60 11.52
CA PHE A 132 -10.83 -8.32 10.13
C PHE A 132 -9.47 -8.88 9.73
N LEU A 133 -8.45 -8.78 10.59
CA LEU A 133 -7.12 -9.32 10.30
C LEU A 133 -7.14 -10.83 10.02
N THR A 134 -8.05 -11.59 10.66
CA THR A 134 -8.21 -13.03 10.38
C THR A 134 -8.78 -13.36 9.00
N LYS A 135 -9.39 -12.39 8.32
CA LYS A 135 -9.98 -12.56 6.97
C LYS A 135 -8.98 -12.26 5.85
N LEU A 136 -7.80 -11.75 6.19
CA LEU A 136 -6.78 -11.44 5.21
C LEU A 136 -6.28 -12.71 4.51
N ASN A 137 -6.02 -12.59 3.22
CA ASN A 137 -5.55 -13.67 2.38
C ASN A 137 -4.06 -13.98 2.61
N GLU A 138 -3.49 -14.85 1.76
CA GLU A 138 -2.08 -15.24 1.87
C GLU A 138 -1.07 -14.10 1.71
N TYR A 139 -1.50 -12.94 1.20
CA TYR A 139 -0.72 -11.71 1.02
C TYR A 139 -1.00 -10.65 2.10
N GLY A 140 -1.76 -10.99 3.14
CA GLY A 140 -2.14 -10.02 4.17
C GLY A 140 -3.06 -8.91 3.67
N LEU A 141 -3.84 -9.17 2.61
CA LEU A 141 -4.80 -8.25 1.97
C LEU A 141 -6.23 -8.81 2.03
N PHE A 142 -7.24 -7.97 1.84
CA PHE A 142 -8.63 -8.44 1.73
C PHE A 142 -8.88 -9.13 0.39
N SER A 143 -9.77 -10.14 0.37
CA SER A 143 -10.05 -10.90 -0.85
C SER A 143 -11.12 -10.24 -1.72
N SER A 144 -11.96 -9.39 -1.11
CA SER A 144 -12.96 -8.60 -1.82
C SER A 144 -12.95 -7.13 -1.39
N GLY A 145 -13.44 -6.26 -2.28
CA GLY A 145 -13.55 -4.84 -1.97
C GLY A 145 -14.60 -4.56 -0.89
N GLU A 146 -15.66 -5.37 -0.80
CA GLU A 146 -16.67 -5.28 0.25
C GLU A 146 -16.09 -5.59 1.64
N GLU A 147 -15.15 -6.53 1.73
CA GLU A 147 -14.41 -6.80 2.97
C GLU A 147 -13.54 -5.62 3.38
N ALA A 148 -12.83 -5.01 2.42
CA ALA A 148 -12.01 -3.82 2.63
C ALA A 148 -12.87 -2.60 3.04
N GLU A 149 -14.04 -2.42 2.43
CA GLU A 149 -15.02 -1.39 2.78
C GLU A 149 -15.53 -1.56 4.20
N SER A 150 -15.95 -2.79 4.55
CA SER A 150 -16.41 -3.10 5.91
C SER A 150 -15.32 -2.80 6.95
N TYR A 151 -14.05 -3.08 6.62
CA TYR A 151 -12.92 -2.73 7.48
C TYR A 151 -12.71 -1.22 7.59
N ARG A 152 -12.79 -0.48 6.47
CA ARG A 152 -12.69 0.98 6.43
C ARG A 152 -13.74 1.64 7.32
N GLU A 153 -15.00 1.21 7.19
CA GLU A 153 -16.11 1.73 8.00
C GLU A 153 -15.90 1.45 9.50
N ALA A 154 -15.52 0.21 9.85
CA ALA A 154 -15.22 -0.16 11.23
C ALA A 154 -14.07 0.67 11.81
N TYR A 155 -12.99 0.88 11.04
CA TYR A 155 -11.86 1.70 11.45
C TYR A 155 -12.29 3.14 11.77
N LEU A 156 -13.10 3.77 10.90
CA LEU A 156 -13.58 5.14 11.13
C LEU A 156 -14.54 5.26 12.32
N ASN A 157 -15.28 4.20 12.63
CA ASN A 157 -16.15 4.14 13.82
C ASN A 157 -15.35 3.98 15.11
N LEU A 158 -14.31 3.15 15.10
CA LEU A 158 -13.43 2.92 16.26
C LEU A 158 -12.53 4.13 16.55
N TYR A 159 -12.15 4.88 15.51
CA TYR A 159 -11.30 6.05 15.62
C TYR A 159 -11.99 7.30 15.05
N PRO A 160 -13.00 7.88 15.73
CA PRO A 160 -13.76 9.03 15.21
C PRO A 160 -12.89 10.26 14.91
N ASN A 161 -11.77 10.43 15.64
CA ASN A 161 -10.78 11.47 15.38
C ASN A 161 -9.99 11.27 14.08
N LYS A 162 -10.21 10.16 13.36
CA LYS A 162 -9.64 9.84 12.06
C LYS A 162 -10.64 10.00 10.92
N GLN A 163 -11.86 10.49 11.17
CA GLN A 163 -12.87 10.76 10.13
C GLN A 163 -12.43 11.80 9.09
N GLU A 164 -11.46 12.65 9.43
CA GLU A 164 -10.86 13.60 8.50
C GLU A 164 -9.86 12.95 7.53
N LEU A 165 -9.47 11.68 7.77
CA LEU A 165 -8.60 10.95 6.85
C LEU A 165 -9.35 10.56 5.59
N ILE A 166 -8.76 10.85 4.43
CA ILE A 166 -9.23 10.31 3.15
C ILE A 166 -8.70 8.88 3.02
N LEU A 167 -9.48 7.92 3.47
CA LEU A 167 -9.19 6.47 3.33
C LEU A 167 -9.70 5.96 1.98
N ARG A 168 -8.79 5.42 1.17
CA ARG A 168 -9.09 4.80 -0.13
C ARG A 168 -8.85 3.30 -0.10
N ILE A 169 -9.58 2.61 -0.96
CA ILE A 169 -9.46 1.16 -1.13
C ILE A 169 -8.76 0.93 -2.46
N TRP A 170 -7.67 0.16 -2.43
CA TRP A 170 -6.83 -0.07 -3.59
C TRP A 170 -6.90 -1.53 -4.00
N GLU A 171 -7.20 -1.79 -5.27
CA GLU A 171 -6.91 -3.07 -5.91
C GLU A 171 -5.39 -3.19 -6.10
N VAL A 172 -4.79 -4.28 -5.61
CA VAL A 172 -3.35 -4.50 -5.64
C VAL A 172 -3.01 -5.65 -6.57
N TYR A 173 -2.05 -5.42 -7.47
CA TYR A 173 -1.58 -6.39 -8.45
C TYR A 173 -0.05 -6.47 -8.43
N LEU A 174 0.46 -7.70 -8.51
CA LEU A 174 1.88 -7.97 -8.74
C LEU A 174 2.18 -7.88 -10.24
N VAL A 175 3.20 -7.11 -10.59
CA VAL A 175 3.71 -6.94 -11.97
C VAL A 175 4.60 -8.11 -12.39
#